data_AF-A0A444RZX3-F1
#
_entry.id   AF-A0A444RZX3-F1
#
_cell.length_a   1.000
_cell.length_b   1.000
_cell.length_c   1.000
_cell.angle_alpha   90.00
_cell.angle_beta   90.00
_cell.angle_gamma   90.00
#
_symmetry.space_group_name_H-M   'P 1'
#
loop_
_entity.id
_entity.type
_entity.pdbx_description
1 polymer ?
#
loop_
_entity_poly.entity_id
_entity_poly.type
_entity_poly.pdbx_seq_one_letter_code
_entity_poly.pdbx_strand_id
1 'polypeptide(L)'
;MTTTVGARDAAWATAIHRPLTRRGHGPGLIILTEEGHGVPKDGMLDPPPAQKWAEEGFAIAAVTIGADAETVDLKQVLQNAADELDGLDVCDQKGRFGLIIYAAASSPVLSSLAKEGPIASIAAVVFFGARVDYGHGPALAHVAGSGAGQMESRTTDGKHYLYPSARPFFGVPAHTDYHAASASLAHTRTLSFLKPLLGGPYFDIEAVWEEHTQFEFGERSVEKTMATMVEQPYVNHIPTLTGGVGRERLTDFYRHHFIFSNPADTELELVSRTVGIDRVIDEFVFQCTHDRVIDWLLPGVPPTGKALTIPFTSVVNVRGDRLHHEHIAWDQATALRQLGLLPEYLPFPYAIDGHTPAEGRRFEYRVPVAGAETSAKLADEGAVESNAMFAYTTREV
;
A
#
# COMPACT_ATOMS: atom_id res chain seq x y z
N MET A 1 -3.76 21.68 -5.18
CA MET A 1 -4.73 21.54 -4.06
C MET A 1 -5.32 22.90 -3.75
N THR A 2 -6.63 23.07 -3.84
CA THR A 2 -7.30 24.23 -3.24
C THR A 2 -7.53 23.92 -1.76
N THR A 3 -6.56 24.29 -0.94
CA THR A 3 -6.71 24.35 0.51
C THR A 3 -7.36 25.68 0.85
N THR A 4 -8.52 25.66 1.49
CA THR A 4 -9.08 26.88 2.08
C THR A 4 -8.46 27.02 3.47
N VAL A 5 -7.85 28.16 3.74
CA VAL A 5 -7.29 28.46 5.06
C VAL A 5 -8.48 28.67 6.01
N GLY A 6 -8.66 27.77 6.97
CA GLY A 6 -9.64 27.91 8.05
C GLY A 6 -9.14 28.85 9.14
N ALA A 7 -9.73 28.78 10.31
CA ALA A 7 -9.31 29.59 11.45
C ALA A 7 -7.84 29.31 11.84
N ARG A 8 -7.09 30.40 12.13
CA ARG A 8 -5.67 30.36 12.48
C ARG A 8 -5.41 31.20 13.72
N ASP A 9 -4.91 30.56 14.76
CA ASP A 9 -4.36 31.14 15.97
C ASP A 9 -2.84 30.80 16.02
N ALA A 10 -2.07 31.49 16.87
CA ALA A 10 -0.70 31.08 17.13
C ALA A 10 -0.62 29.69 17.78
N ALA A 11 -1.67 29.29 18.52
CA ALA A 11 -1.70 28.02 19.24
C ALA A 11 -2.29 26.85 18.42
N TRP A 12 -3.07 27.12 17.36
CA TRP A 12 -3.65 26.08 16.50
C TRP A 12 -4.04 26.61 15.11
N ALA A 13 -4.14 25.72 14.13
CA ALA A 13 -4.63 26.04 12.79
C ALA A 13 -5.55 24.95 12.26
N THR A 14 -6.63 25.34 11.57
CA THR A 14 -7.50 24.42 10.83
C THR A 14 -7.41 24.68 9.33
N ALA A 15 -7.29 23.62 8.54
CA ALA A 15 -7.29 23.66 7.08
C ALA A 15 -8.31 22.68 6.51
N ILE A 16 -9.10 23.13 5.55
CA ILE A 16 -10.11 22.28 4.90
C ILE A 16 -9.57 21.72 3.59
N HIS A 17 -9.69 20.40 3.41
CA HIS A 17 -9.39 19.72 2.15
C HIS A 17 -10.65 19.04 1.62
N ARG A 18 -10.96 19.31 0.35
CA ARG A 18 -12.02 18.59 -0.37
C ARG A 18 -11.51 17.17 -0.73
N PRO A 19 -12.42 16.19 -0.90
CA PRO A 19 -12.07 14.89 -1.46
C PRO A 19 -11.30 15.03 -2.78
N LEU A 20 -10.24 14.23 -2.95
CA LEU A 20 -9.37 14.26 -4.14
C LEU A 20 -9.72 13.18 -5.18
N THR A 21 -10.78 12.43 -4.91
CA THR A 21 -11.32 11.41 -5.82
C THR A 21 -12.20 12.08 -6.88
N ARG A 22 -12.41 11.41 -8.03
CA ARG A 22 -13.27 11.87 -9.13
C ARG A 22 -14.71 12.09 -8.66
N ARG A 23 -15.15 11.38 -7.61
CA ARG A 23 -16.45 11.57 -6.95
C ARG A 23 -16.65 12.98 -6.41
N GLY A 24 -15.59 13.62 -5.91
CA GLY A 24 -15.60 15.01 -5.45
C GLY A 24 -16.34 15.31 -4.13
N HIS A 25 -17.02 14.32 -3.54
CA HIS A 25 -17.71 14.42 -2.25
C HIS A 25 -17.48 13.14 -1.41
N GLY A 26 -17.75 13.19 -0.11
CA GLY A 26 -17.58 12.04 0.79
C GLY A 26 -17.86 12.37 2.26
N PRO A 27 -17.73 11.39 3.18
CA PRO A 27 -17.93 11.64 4.61
C PRO A 27 -16.80 12.51 5.19
N GLY A 28 -17.11 13.20 6.28
CA GLY A 28 -16.19 14.11 6.94
C GLY A 28 -15.25 13.43 7.93
N LEU A 29 -13.99 13.87 7.96
CA LEU A 29 -12.95 13.38 8.83
C LEU A 29 -12.14 14.54 9.41
N ILE A 30 -11.99 14.57 10.73
CA ILE A 30 -11.09 15.49 11.41
C ILE A 30 -9.76 14.77 11.64
N ILE A 31 -8.67 15.43 11.28
CA ILE A 31 -7.32 14.91 11.47
C ILE A 31 -6.58 15.86 12.39
N LEU A 32 -6.19 15.36 13.55
CA LEU A 32 -5.46 16.09 14.57
C LEU A 32 -3.99 15.70 14.55
N THR A 33 -3.12 16.68 14.29
CA THR A 33 -1.66 16.52 14.31
C THR A 33 -1.01 17.63 15.14
N GLU A 34 0.22 17.40 15.59
CA GLU A 34 1.07 18.45 16.18
C GLU A 34 1.84 19.21 15.09
N GLU A 35 2.34 20.40 15.43
CA GLU A 35 3.12 21.24 14.53
C GLU A 35 4.32 20.50 13.90
N GLY A 36 4.51 20.69 12.60
CA GLY A 36 5.57 20.02 11.82
C GLY A 36 5.19 18.63 11.29
N HIS A 37 4.09 18.01 11.75
CA HIS A 37 3.66 16.68 11.31
C HIS A 37 2.75 16.69 10.07
N GLY A 38 2.15 17.83 9.72
CA GLY A 38 1.29 18.00 8.55
C GLY A 38 2.00 18.49 7.27
N VAL A 39 3.32 18.74 7.32
CA VAL A 39 4.05 19.42 6.24
C VAL A 39 4.66 18.41 5.26
N PRO A 40 4.38 18.50 3.95
CA PRO A 40 5.07 17.69 2.95
C PRO A 40 6.59 17.91 2.98
N LYS A 41 7.37 16.83 2.83
CA LYS A 41 8.79 16.88 2.51
C LYS A 41 9.02 16.30 1.11
N ASP A 42 10.05 16.80 0.43
CA ASP A 42 10.42 16.31 -0.89
C ASP A 42 10.79 14.82 -0.84
N GLY A 43 10.37 14.07 -1.86
CA GLY A 43 10.67 12.64 -1.99
C GLY A 43 9.82 11.70 -1.13
N MET A 44 8.82 12.21 -0.39
CA MET A 44 7.89 11.35 0.35
C MET A 44 6.88 10.68 -0.59
N LEU A 45 6.77 9.35 -0.50
CA LEU A 45 5.78 8.57 -1.25
C LEU A 45 4.43 8.48 -0.56
N ASP A 46 4.42 8.42 0.77
CA ASP A 46 3.18 8.52 1.52
C ASP A 46 2.95 10.01 1.83
N PRO A 47 1.83 10.59 1.38
CA PRO A 47 1.58 12.01 1.58
C PRO A 47 1.20 12.31 3.03
N PRO A 48 1.25 13.58 3.48
CA PRO A 48 0.81 13.96 4.81
C PRO A 48 -0.63 13.48 5.10
N PRO A 49 -0.99 13.22 6.36
CA PRO A 49 -2.27 12.61 6.71
C PRO A 49 -3.49 13.27 6.06
N ALA A 50 -3.56 14.60 6.03
CA ALA A 50 -4.65 15.34 5.41
C ALA A 50 -4.83 15.02 3.91
N GLN A 51 -3.75 15.03 3.15
CA GLN A 51 -3.78 14.65 1.74
C GLN A 51 -4.15 13.18 1.58
N LYS A 52 -3.52 12.29 2.37
CA LYS A 52 -3.74 10.84 2.27
C LYS A 52 -5.21 10.47 2.42
N TRP A 53 -5.90 11.03 3.42
CA TRP A 53 -7.31 10.76 3.65
C TRP A 53 -8.24 11.49 2.67
N ALA A 54 -7.81 12.63 2.12
CA ALA A 54 -8.53 13.25 1.00
C ALA A 54 -8.43 12.42 -0.29
N GLU A 55 -7.29 11.76 -0.56
CA GLU A 55 -7.12 10.77 -1.64
C GLU A 55 -8.01 9.55 -1.44
N GLU A 56 -8.32 9.17 -0.20
CA GLU A 56 -9.32 8.13 0.11
C GLU A 56 -10.76 8.58 -0.14
N GLY A 57 -10.99 9.86 -0.46
CA GLY A 57 -12.32 10.41 -0.76
C GLY A 57 -13.06 11.01 0.43
N PHE A 58 -12.38 11.28 1.55
CA PHE A 58 -12.98 11.99 2.68
C PHE A 58 -12.88 13.51 2.52
N ALA A 59 -13.86 14.24 3.05
CA ALA A 59 -13.73 15.68 3.27
C ALA A 59 -12.99 15.90 4.60
N ILE A 60 -11.90 16.67 4.60
CA ILE A 60 -10.97 16.73 5.73
C ILE A 60 -11.01 18.10 6.39
N ALA A 61 -11.10 18.12 7.73
CA ALA A 61 -10.64 19.24 8.54
C ALA A 61 -9.34 18.84 9.24
N ALA A 62 -8.23 19.40 8.76
CA ALA A 62 -6.90 19.17 9.30
C ALA A 62 -6.60 20.19 10.39
N VAL A 63 -6.61 19.73 11.64
CA VAL A 63 -6.33 20.52 12.83
C VAL A 63 -4.88 20.29 13.24
N THR A 64 -4.10 21.36 13.29
CA THR A 64 -2.72 21.35 13.77
C THR A 64 -2.64 22.09 15.10
N ILE A 65 -2.10 21.45 16.13
CA ILE A 65 -1.86 22.05 17.45
C ILE A 65 -0.39 22.47 17.57
N GLY A 66 -0.16 23.71 17.98
CA GLY A 66 1.17 24.26 18.25
C GLY A 66 1.76 23.77 19.58
N ALA A 67 2.97 24.26 19.90
CA ALA A 67 3.69 23.83 21.11
C ALA A 67 2.98 24.17 22.44
N ASP A 68 2.14 25.21 22.48
CA ASP A 68 1.44 25.69 23.69
C ASP A 68 0.06 25.02 23.89
N ALA A 69 -0.05 23.73 23.55
CA ALA A 69 -1.29 22.95 23.54
C ALA A 69 -2.06 22.92 24.88
N GLU A 70 -1.38 23.10 26.02
CA GLU A 70 -2.01 23.04 27.35
C GLU A 70 -3.01 24.18 27.61
N THR A 71 -2.94 25.26 26.83
CA THR A 71 -3.85 26.42 26.95
C THR A 71 -4.97 26.42 25.92
N VAL A 72 -4.96 25.46 24.99
CA VAL A 72 -5.94 25.35 23.91
C VAL A 72 -7.16 24.59 24.40
N ASP A 73 -8.34 25.20 24.27
CA ASP A 73 -9.63 24.51 24.42
C ASP A 73 -9.84 23.60 23.21
N LEU A 74 -9.33 22.37 23.32
CA LEU A 74 -9.25 21.45 22.19
C LEU A 74 -10.63 20.98 21.75
N LYS A 75 -11.57 20.85 22.69
CA LYS A 75 -12.97 20.55 22.43
C LYS A 75 -13.60 21.64 21.58
N GLN A 76 -13.40 22.91 21.91
CA GLN A 76 -13.92 24.01 21.08
C GLN A 76 -13.27 24.03 19.69
N VAL A 77 -11.96 23.78 19.58
CA VAL A 77 -11.26 23.71 18.29
C VAL A 77 -11.82 22.58 17.42
N LEU A 78 -11.98 21.38 17.99
CA LEU A 78 -12.53 20.22 17.27
C LEU A 78 -14.02 20.39 16.95
N GLN A 79 -14.79 21.06 17.81
CA GLN A 79 -16.19 21.43 17.52
C GLN A 79 -16.26 22.40 16.33
N ASN A 80 -15.40 23.42 16.30
CA ASN A 80 -15.33 24.34 15.15
C ASN A 80 -14.97 23.60 13.86
N ALA A 81 -14.01 22.67 13.91
CA ALA A 81 -13.63 21.84 12.77
C ALA A 81 -14.80 20.95 12.30
N ALA A 82 -15.58 20.40 13.23
CA ALA A 82 -16.79 19.65 12.91
C ALA A 82 -17.87 20.54 12.27
N ASP A 83 -18.09 21.74 12.79
CA ASP A 83 -19.05 22.71 12.25
C ASP A 83 -18.63 23.19 10.84
N GLU A 84 -17.33 23.39 10.60
CA GLU A 84 -16.79 23.70 9.28
C GLU A 84 -17.07 22.56 8.28
N LEU A 85 -16.83 21.29 8.66
CA LEU A 85 -17.18 20.12 7.83
C LEU A 85 -18.68 20.02 7.57
N ASP A 86 -19.50 20.28 8.59
CA ASP A 86 -20.95 20.28 8.49
C ASP A 86 -21.44 21.32 7.46
N GLY A 87 -20.78 22.47 7.38
CA GLY A 87 -21.08 23.51 6.40
C GLY A 87 -20.69 23.19 4.95
N LEU A 88 -19.85 22.17 4.68
CA LEU A 88 -19.34 21.89 3.33
C LEU A 88 -20.35 21.16 2.44
N ASP A 89 -20.58 21.67 1.23
CA ASP A 89 -21.39 21.02 0.20
C ASP A 89 -20.88 19.62 -0.18
N VAL A 90 -19.56 19.40 -0.13
CA VAL A 90 -18.88 18.14 -0.46
C VAL A 90 -18.85 17.12 0.69
N CYS A 91 -19.41 17.44 1.86
CA CYS A 91 -19.46 16.53 3.00
C CYS A 91 -20.83 15.86 3.13
N ASP A 92 -20.91 14.57 2.80
CA ASP A 92 -22.17 13.83 2.62
C ASP A 92 -22.97 13.65 3.91
N GLN A 93 -22.27 13.43 5.04
CA GLN A 93 -22.90 13.11 6.32
C GLN A 93 -22.74 14.26 7.30
N LYS A 94 -23.87 14.89 7.61
CA LYS A 94 -23.97 16.00 8.55
C LYS A 94 -24.05 15.49 9.98
N GLY A 95 -23.38 16.18 10.91
CA GLY A 95 -23.34 15.85 12.33
C GLY A 95 -22.72 14.49 12.66
N ARG A 96 -21.97 13.88 11.73
CA ARG A 96 -21.38 12.54 11.88
C ARG A 96 -20.01 12.46 11.22
N PHE A 97 -18.96 12.58 12.01
CA PHE A 97 -17.58 12.65 11.54
C PHE A 97 -16.68 11.63 12.24
N GLY A 98 -15.59 11.25 11.59
CA GLY A 98 -14.50 10.52 12.24
C GLY A 98 -13.44 11.47 12.79
N LEU A 99 -12.69 11.01 13.80
CA LEU A 99 -11.53 11.73 14.33
C LEU A 99 -10.29 10.83 14.29
N ILE A 100 -9.21 11.28 13.66
CA ILE A 100 -7.90 10.61 13.69
C ILE A 100 -6.90 11.50 14.41
N ILE A 101 -6.18 10.92 15.38
CA ILE A 101 -5.24 11.64 16.23
C ILE A 101 -3.86 11.00 16.09
N TYR A 102 -2.86 11.80 15.70
CA TYR A 102 -1.46 11.41 15.68
C TYR A 102 -0.73 12.06 16.84
N ALA A 103 -0.48 11.31 17.92
CA ALA A 103 0.12 11.85 19.13
C ALA A 103 0.91 10.79 19.90
N ALA A 104 2.06 11.20 20.44
CA ALA A 104 2.83 10.37 21.36
C ALA A 104 2.17 10.31 22.76
N ALA A 105 2.51 9.30 23.56
CA ALA A 105 1.97 9.15 24.92
C ALA A 105 2.27 10.36 25.84
N SER A 106 3.37 11.06 25.60
CA SER A 106 3.77 12.27 26.33
C SER A 106 3.11 13.55 25.81
N SER A 107 2.26 13.46 24.78
CA SER A 107 1.66 14.63 24.15
C SER A 107 0.64 15.29 25.07
N PRO A 108 0.70 16.63 25.25
CA PRO A 108 -0.34 17.38 25.97
C PRO A 108 -1.72 17.25 25.30
N VAL A 109 -1.77 17.04 23.98
CA VAL A 109 -3.01 16.85 23.20
C VAL A 109 -3.84 15.72 23.79
N LEU A 110 -3.23 14.55 24.03
CA LEU A 110 -3.92 13.39 24.60
C LEU A 110 -4.46 13.67 26.01
N SER A 111 -3.68 14.41 26.81
CA SER A 111 -4.08 14.77 28.18
C SER A 111 -5.26 15.75 28.20
N SER A 112 -5.31 16.71 27.27
CA SER A 112 -6.45 17.63 27.12
C SER A 112 -7.70 16.91 26.61
N LEU A 113 -7.56 16.03 25.60
CA LEU A 113 -8.67 15.21 25.08
C LEU A 113 -9.35 14.39 26.19
N ALA A 114 -8.57 13.77 27.07
CA ALA A 114 -9.10 12.97 28.17
C ALA A 114 -9.87 13.80 29.22
N LYS A 115 -9.55 15.10 29.37
CA LYS A 115 -10.16 16.00 30.35
C LYS A 115 -11.45 16.65 29.84
N GLU A 116 -11.47 17.09 28.59
CA GLU A 116 -12.55 17.93 28.05
C GLU A 116 -13.76 17.11 27.56
N GLY A 117 -13.57 15.80 27.40
CA GLY A 117 -14.60 14.84 27.05
C GLY A 117 -14.98 14.85 25.56
N PRO A 118 -15.91 13.97 25.16
CA PRO A 118 -16.22 13.72 23.77
C PRO A 118 -17.03 14.83 23.11
N ILE A 119 -17.00 14.83 21.79
CA ILE A 119 -17.77 15.74 20.93
C ILE A 119 -18.90 14.93 20.29
N ALA A 120 -20.13 15.42 20.39
CA ALA A 120 -21.32 14.68 20.01
C ALA A 120 -21.37 14.27 18.52
N SER A 121 -20.77 15.09 17.64
CA SER A 121 -20.71 14.83 16.20
C SER A 121 -19.63 13.81 15.80
N ILE A 122 -18.80 13.34 16.74
CA ILE A 122 -17.76 12.34 16.48
C ILE A 122 -18.31 10.93 16.68
N ALA A 123 -18.44 10.21 15.57
CA ALA A 123 -19.00 8.88 15.52
C ALA A 123 -17.98 7.77 15.76
N ALA A 124 -16.69 8.04 15.53
CA ALA A 124 -15.60 7.08 15.74
C ALA A 124 -14.26 7.81 15.91
N VAL A 125 -13.39 7.28 16.77
CA VAL A 125 -12.06 7.84 17.02
C VAL A 125 -10.95 6.84 16.74
N VAL A 126 -9.84 7.32 16.16
CA VAL A 126 -8.66 6.51 15.84
C VAL A 126 -7.42 7.19 16.39
N PHE A 127 -6.63 6.45 17.16
CA PHE A 127 -5.39 6.91 17.74
C PHE A 127 -4.18 6.27 17.06
N PHE A 128 -3.17 7.08 16.75
CA PHE A 128 -1.85 6.64 16.30
C PHE A 128 -0.79 7.06 17.32
N GLY A 129 0.02 6.10 17.76
CA GLY A 129 1.10 6.29 18.74
C GLY A 129 0.70 5.81 20.13
N ALA A 130 -0.26 6.50 20.76
CA ALA A 130 -0.81 6.16 22.06
C ALA A 130 -2.32 6.44 22.15
N ARG A 131 -3.02 5.78 23.08
CA ARG A 131 -4.47 5.94 23.30
C ARG A 131 -4.79 6.61 24.62
N VAL A 132 -5.92 7.31 24.64
CA VAL A 132 -6.62 7.74 25.85
C VAL A 132 -8.06 7.27 25.82
N ASP A 133 -8.73 7.30 26.96
CA ASP A 133 -10.17 7.09 27.01
C ASP A 133 -10.88 8.34 26.47
N TYR A 134 -11.60 8.19 25.35
CA TYR A 134 -12.36 9.28 24.75
C TYR A 134 -13.78 9.39 25.35
N GLY A 135 -14.24 8.38 26.08
CA GLY A 135 -15.53 8.40 26.78
C GLY A 135 -16.78 8.32 25.89
N HIS A 136 -16.65 8.18 24.57
CA HIS A 136 -17.79 8.03 23.65
C HIS A 136 -17.45 7.31 22.35
N GLY A 137 -18.36 6.42 21.95
CA GLY A 137 -18.35 5.78 20.64
C GLY A 137 -17.22 4.75 20.45
N PRO A 138 -17.21 4.06 19.29
CA PRO A 138 -16.16 3.12 18.94
C PRO A 138 -14.79 3.79 18.85
N ALA A 139 -13.77 3.13 19.39
CA ALA A 139 -12.37 3.56 19.32
C ALA A 139 -11.44 2.49 18.72
N LEU A 140 -10.50 2.92 17.89
CA LEU A 140 -9.39 2.11 17.39
C LEU A 140 -8.05 2.74 17.80
N ALA A 141 -7.12 1.94 18.30
CA ALA A 141 -5.78 2.41 18.65
C ALA A 141 -4.68 1.63 17.94
N HIS A 142 -3.74 2.35 17.32
CA HIS A 142 -2.50 1.82 16.79
C HIS A 142 -1.34 2.26 17.70
N VAL A 143 -0.92 1.35 18.56
CA VAL A 143 0.03 1.65 19.65
C VAL A 143 1.44 1.25 19.25
N ALA A 144 2.38 2.19 19.39
CA ALA A 144 3.79 1.98 19.09
C ALA A 144 4.53 1.28 20.24
N GLY A 145 5.54 0.48 19.91
CA GLY A 145 6.41 -0.21 20.88
C GLY A 145 5.84 -1.53 21.39
N SER A 146 6.60 -2.18 22.28
CA SER A 146 6.38 -3.55 22.76
C SER A 146 5.23 -3.69 23.79
N GLY A 147 4.52 -2.61 24.11
CA GLY A 147 3.37 -2.65 25.04
C GLY A 147 3.71 -2.96 26.50
N ALA A 148 5.00 -3.08 26.86
CA ALA A 148 5.44 -3.30 28.25
C ALA A 148 5.15 -2.04 29.09
N GLY A 149 3.93 -1.99 29.66
CA GLY A 149 3.43 -0.91 30.52
C GLY A 149 2.10 -0.28 30.09
N GLN A 150 1.54 -0.62 28.92
CA GLN A 150 0.26 -0.07 28.44
C GLN A 150 -0.91 -1.06 28.45
N MET A 151 -0.73 -2.21 29.11
CA MET A 151 -1.68 -3.32 29.13
C MET A 151 -2.70 -3.24 30.29
N GLU A 152 -2.87 -2.08 30.93
CA GLU A 152 -3.74 -1.93 32.12
C GLU A 152 -5.09 -1.26 31.88
N SER A 153 -5.48 -0.92 30.65
CA SER A 153 -6.83 -0.40 30.39
C SER A 153 -7.61 -1.33 29.47
N ARG A 154 -8.09 -2.45 30.03
CA ARG A 154 -9.19 -3.23 29.45
C ARG A 154 -10.51 -2.50 29.71
N THR A 155 -10.70 -1.33 29.10
CA THR A 155 -12.05 -0.78 28.91
C THR A 155 -12.70 -1.51 27.72
N THR A 156 -13.99 -1.78 27.84
CA THR A 156 -14.70 -2.86 27.16
C THR A 156 -15.07 -2.63 25.69
N ASP A 157 -14.81 -1.45 25.11
CA ASP A 157 -15.33 -1.07 23.77
C ASP A 157 -14.29 -0.59 22.73
N GLY A 158 -12.99 -0.82 22.94
CA GLY A 158 -11.92 -0.34 22.04
C GLY A 158 -11.08 -1.43 21.38
N LYS A 159 -10.93 -1.42 20.05
CA LYS A 159 -10.01 -2.29 19.31
C LYS A 159 -8.60 -1.69 19.34
N HIS A 160 -7.55 -2.50 19.50
CA HIS A 160 -6.18 -2.01 19.43
C HIS A 160 -5.24 -2.97 18.69
N TYR A 161 -4.19 -2.41 18.10
CA TYR A 161 -3.11 -3.12 17.45
C TYR A 161 -1.76 -2.61 17.97
N LEU A 162 -0.85 -3.53 18.26
CA LEU A 162 0.51 -3.24 18.69
C LEU A 162 1.47 -3.30 17.51
N TYR A 163 2.43 -2.37 17.49
CA TYR A 163 3.49 -2.30 16.47
C TYR A 163 4.85 -2.28 17.19
N PRO A 164 5.41 -3.47 17.52
CA PRO A 164 6.57 -3.58 18.41
C PRO A 164 7.82 -2.85 17.92
N SER A 165 8.04 -2.79 16.61
CA SER A 165 9.17 -2.12 15.98
C SER A 165 8.91 -0.64 15.67
N ALA A 166 7.67 -0.17 15.84
CA ALA A 166 7.30 1.20 15.53
C ALA A 166 7.57 2.15 16.70
N ARG A 167 7.85 3.41 16.37
CA ARG A 167 7.93 4.53 17.31
C ARG A 167 6.66 5.39 17.24
N PRO A 168 6.39 6.29 18.20
CA PRO A 168 5.07 6.91 18.36
C PRO A 168 4.48 7.57 17.12
N PHE A 169 5.28 8.23 16.29
CA PHE A 169 4.81 8.90 15.08
C PHE A 169 5.00 8.07 13.80
N PHE A 170 4.99 6.74 13.89
CA PHE A 170 5.22 5.86 12.75
C PHE A 170 4.25 6.04 11.57
N GLY A 171 3.07 6.60 11.83
CA GLY A 171 2.04 6.88 10.82
C GLY A 171 2.13 8.29 10.21
N VAL A 172 3.14 9.09 10.56
CA VAL A 172 3.35 10.46 10.07
C VAL A 172 4.54 10.47 9.10
N PRO A 173 4.32 10.55 7.77
CA PRO A 173 5.40 10.42 6.78
C PRO A 173 6.53 11.44 6.93
N ALA A 174 6.22 12.66 7.36
CA ALA A 174 7.20 13.71 7.56
C ALA A 174 8.08 13.52 8.82
N HIS A 175 7.71 12.62 9.74
CA HIS A 175 8.42 12.45 11.00
C HIS A 175 9.57 11.43 10.89
N THR A 176 10.62 11.59 11.69
CA THR A 176 11.79 10.68 11.69
C THR A 176 11.46 9.26 12.17
N ASP A 177 10.35 9.11 12.88
CA ASP A 177 9.84 7.82 13.38
C ASP A 177 8.98 7.07 12.34
N TYR A 178 8.74 7.66 11.17
CA TYR A 178 7.92 7.04 10.12
C TYR A 178 8.39 5.62 9.81
N HIS A 179 7.45 4.68 9.81
CA HIS A 179 7.73 3.29 9.47
C HIS A 179 6.68 2.79 8.48
N ALA A 180 7.03 2.82 7.19
CA ALA A 180 6.11 2.60 6.08
C ALA A 180 5.28 1.32 6.18
N ALA A 181 5.90 0.20 6.57
CA ALA A 181 5.19 -1.07 6.71
C ALA A 181 4.12 -1.02 7.83
N SER A 182 4.45 -0.42 8.98
CA SER A 182 3.49 -0.26 10.08
C SER A 182 2.39 0.74 9.73
N ALA A 183 2.75 1.84 9.06
CA ALA A 183 1.81 2.85 8.61
C ALA A 183 0.81 2.29 7.60
N SER A 184 1.27 1.49 6.64
CA SER A 184 0.40 0.82 5.64
C SER A 184 -0.59 -0.13 6.31
N LEU A 185 -0.12 -1.02 7.20
CA LEU A 185 -1.01 -1.94 7.93
C LEU A 185 -2.01 -1.20 8.81
N ALA A 186 -1.57 -0.15 9.51
CA ALA A 186 -2.45 0.67 10.34
C ALA A 186 -3.50 1.40 9.49
N HIS A 187 -3.13 1.92 8.33
CA HIS A 187 -4.02 2.59 7.38
C HIS A 187 -5.16 1.67 6.93
N THR A 188 -4.85 0.47 6.44
CA THR A 188 -5.87 -0.53 6.04
C THR A 188 -6.80 -0.88 7.20
N ARG A 189 -6.27 -1.09 8.40
CA ARG A 189 -7.06 -1.37 9.61
C ARG A 189 -7.96 -0.19 9.98
N THR A 190 -7.49 1.05 9.80
CA THR A 190 -8.27 2.25 10.03
C THR A 190 -9.39 2.40 8.99
N LEU A 191 -9.14 2.13 7.71
CA LEU A 191 -10.18 2.15 6.67
C LEU A 191 -11.29 1.14 6.98
N SER A 192 -10.93 -0.10 7.32
CA SER A 192 -11.88 -1.15 7.70
C SER A 192 -12.70 -0.82 8.95
N PHE A 193 -12.17 0.04 9.82
CA PHE A 193 -12.86 0.48 11.03
C PHE A 193 -13.76 1.69 10.76
N LEU A 194 -13.26 2.72 10.08
CA LEU A 194 -13.97 3.99 9.87
C LEU A 194 -15.06 3.88 8.80
N LYS A 195 -14.80 3.24 7.65
CA LYS A 195 -15.75 3.24 6.53
C LYS A 195 -17.13 2.69 6.92
N PRO A 196 -17.27 1.58 7.67
CA PRO A 196 -18.59 1.11 8.12
C PRO A 196 -19.28 2.07 9.10
N LEU A 197 -18.51 2.72 9.98
CA LEU A 197 -19.05 3.64 10.99
C LEU A 197 -19.46 5.00 10.40
N LEU A 198 -18.84 5.40 9.30
CA LEU A 198 -19.11 6.63 8.56
C LEU A 198 -19.82 6.37 7.23
N GLY A 199 -20.38 5.17 7.00
CA GLY A 199 -21.12 4.84 5.78
C GLY A 199 -20.35 5.01 4.46
N GLY A 200 -19.02 4.98 4.46
CA GLY A 200 -18.18 5.16 3.27
C GLY A 200 -16.88 5.92 3.54
N PRO A 201 -16.20 6.40 2.47
CA PRO A 201 -16.54 6.22 1.07
C PRO A 201 -16.14 4.81 0.57
N TYR A 202 -17.02 4.19 -0.21
CA TYR A 202 -16.75 2.91 -0.90
C TYR A 202 -16.58 3.15 -2.39
N PHE A 203 -15.59 2.49 -2.98
CA PHE A 203 -15.28 2.54 -4.40
C PHE A 203 -15.22 1.12 -4.94
N ASP A 204 -15.59 0.95 -6.20
CA ASP A 204 -15.38 -0.31 -6.93
C ASP A 204 -13.91 -0.38 -7.34
N ILE A 205 -13.07 -0.92 -6.45
CA ILE A 205 -11.63 -0.97 -6.67
C ILE A 205 -11.22 -2.03 -7.70
N GLU A 206 -12.10 -2.98 -8.01
CA GLU A 206 -11.90 -3.90 -9.13
C GLU A 206 -12.05 -3.17 -10.46
N ALA A 207 -13.10 -2.37 -10.60
CA ALA A 207 -13.28 -1.54 -11.80
C ALA A 207 -12.13 -0.54 -11.99
N VAL A 208 -11.58 0.01 -10.91
CA VAL A 208 -10.39 0.88 -10.96
C VAL A 208 -9.17 0.11 -11.49
N TRP A 209 -8.98 -1.14 -11.07
CA TRP A 209 -7.89 -1.98 -11.54
C TRP A 209 -8.08 -2.43 -13.00
N GLU A 210 -9.30 -2.78 -13.38
CA GLU A 210 -9.66 -3.14 -14.76
C GLU A 210 -9.49 -1.96 -15.72
N GLU A 211 -9.87 -0.74 -15.31
CA GLU A 211 -9.60 0.49 -16.06
C GLU A 211 -8.08 0.66 -16.27
N HIS A 212 -7.28 0.48 -15.22
CA HIS A 212 -5.84 0.62 -15.29
C HIS A 212 -5.20 -0.35 -16.28
N THR A 213 -5.49 -1.64 -16.13
CA THR A 213 -4.97 -2.71 -16.99
C THR A 213 -5.43 -2.58 -18.44
N GLN A 214 -6.67 -2.14 -18.67
CA GLN A 214 -7.17 -1.82 -20.00
C GLN A 214 -6.32 -0.72 -20.67
N PHE A 215 -5.89 0.31 -19.93
CA PHE A 215 -5.03 1.36 -20.47
C PHE A 215 -3.60 0.89 -20.72
N GLU A 216 -3.05 0.04 -19.87
CA GLU A 216 -1.69 -0.50 -20.01
C GLU A 216 -1.55 -1.49 -21.18
N PHE A 217 -2.46 -2.47 -21.25
CA PHE A 217 -2.32 -3.61 -22.16
C PHE A 217 -3.23 -3.53 -23.39
N GLY A 218 -4.47 -3.05 -23.21
CA GLY A 218 -5.46 -2.95 -24.28
C GLY A 218 -5.24 -1.73 -25.17
N GLU A 219 -5.38 -0.53 -24.59
CA GLU A 219 -5.21 0.73 -25.33
C GLU A 219 -3.75 1.15 -25.49
N ARG A 220 -2.85 0.66 -24.62
CA ARG A 220 -1.43 1.01 -24.58
C ARG A 220 -1.18 2.52 -24.50
N SER A 221 -1.84 3.19 -23.56
CA SER A 221 -1.80 4.65 -23.40
C SER A 221 -1.17 5.09 -22.08
N VAL A 222 0.08 5.59 -22.15
CA VAL A 222 0.82 6.13 -21.00
C VAL A 222 0.02 7.23 -20.27
N GLU A 223 -0.61 8.14 -21.03
CA GLU A 223 -1.35 9.26 -20.44
C GLU A 223 -2.55 8.78 -19.62
N LYS A 224 -3.34 7.86 -20.19
CA LYS A 224 -4.52 7.33 -19.51
C LYS A 224 -4.13 6.47 -18.31
N THR A 225 -3.10 5.62 -18.42
CA THR A 225 -2.53 4.86 -17.31
C THR A 225 -2.11 5.78 -16.15
N MET A 226 -1.35 6.85 -16.45
CA MET A 226 -0.93 7.81 -15.41
C MET A 226 -2.09 8.63 -14.83
N ALA A 227 -3.24 8.71 -15.51
CA ALA A 227 -4.44 9.40 -15.05
C ALA A 227 -5.30 8.58 -14.07
N THR A 228 -5.05 7.27 -13.92
CA THR A 228 -5.69 6.43 -12.88
C THR A 228 -4.87 6.36 -11.60
N MET A 229 -3.71 7.02 -11.55
CA MET A 229 -2.80 6.99 -10.40
C MET A 229 -2.88 8.26 -9.55
N VAL A 230 -2.46 8.16 -8.29
CA VAL A 230 -2.32 9.30 -7.36
C VAL A 230 -1.17 10.23 -7.77
N GLU A 231 -0.93 11.27 -6.95
CA GLU A 231 0.14 12.25 -7.18
C GLU A 231 1.55 11.69 -6.92
N GLN A 232 1.69 10.74 -6.00
CA GLN A 232 2.96 10.07 -5.70
C GLN A 232 2.83 8.55 -5.86
N PRO A 233 2.70 8.04 -7.10
CA PRO A 233 2.55 6.62 -7.37
C PRO A 233 3.88 5.89 -7.31
N TYR A 234 3.83 4.57 -7.15
CA TYR A 234 5.02 3.71 -7.16
C TYR A 234 4.70 2.32 -7.73
N VAL A 235 5.52 1.82 -8.64
CA VAL A 235 5.43 0.44 -9.14
C VAL A 235 6.77 -0.24 -8.95
N ASN A 236 6.74 -1.50 -8.51
CA ASN A 236 7.92 -2.35 -8.46
C ASN A 236 7.64 -3.78 -8.91
N HIS A 237 8.27 -4.12 -10.02
CA HIS A 237 8.48 -5.48 -10.47
C HIS A 237 9.60 -6.11 -9.64
N ILE A 238 9.22 -6.86 -8.60
CA ILE A 238 10.13 -7.35 -7.56
C ILE A 238 11.34 -8.11 -8.13
N PRO A 239 11.21 -9.04 -9.09
CA PRO A 239 12.34 -9.86 -9.54
C PRO A 239 13.43 -9.08 -10.28
N THR A 240 13.07 -7.99 -10.94
CA THR A 240 13.99 -7.18 -11.76
C THR A 240 14.27 -5.80 -11.18
N LEU A 241 13.60 -5.42 -10.09
CA LEU A 241 13.65 -4.09 -9.49
C LEU A 241 13.33 -2.97 -10.50
N THR A 242 12.51 -3.29 -11.50
CA THR A 242 12.05 -2.32 -12.50
C THR A 242 10.73 -1.69 -12.09
N GLY A 243 10.43 -0.52 -12.65
CA GLY A 243 9.26 0.27 -12.28
C GLY A 243 9.63 1.74 -12.16
N GLY A 244 8.89 2.46 -11.31
CA GLY A 244 9.08 3.90 -11.14
C GLY A 244 8.50 4.41 -9.83
N VAL A 245 9.10 5.48 -9.32
CA VAL A 245 8.76 6.12 -8.05
C VAL A 245 8.44 7.59 -8.33
N GLY A 246 7.21 8.01 -8.05
CA GLY A 246 6.68 9.31 -8.42
C GLY A 246 6.25 9.38 -9.89
N ARG A 247 5.44 10.39 -10.23
CA ARG A 247 4.80 10.48 -11.55
C ARG A 247 5.78 10.59 -12.71
N GLU A 248 6.82 11.40 -12.56
CA GLU A 248 7.81 11.63 -13.62
C GLU A 248 8.52 10.32 -14.01
N ARG A 249 9.19 9.69 -13.03
CA ARG A 249 9.94 8.44 -13.27
C ARG A 249 9.05 7.29 -13.73
N LEU A 250 7.83 7.22 -13.20
CA LEU A 250 6.89 6.17 -13.61
C LEU A 250 6.33 6.42 -15.02
N THR A 251 6.11 7.67 -15.41
CA THR A 251 5.74 8.04 -16.79
C THR A 251 6.84 7.63 -17.77
N ASP A 252 8.10 7.92 -17.43
CA ASP A 252 9.25 7.54 -18.26
C ASP A 252 9.38 6.02 -18.37
N PHE A 253 9.24 5.31 -17.25
CA PHE A 253 9.21 3.85 -17.23
C PHE A 253 8.11 3.29 -18.13
N TYR A 254 6.87 3.77 -18.00
CA TYR A 254 5.75 3.30 -18.82
C TYR A 254 5.97 3.56 -20.31
N ARG A 255 6.47 4.75 -20.65
CA ARG A 255 6.71 5.17 -22.03
C ARG A 255 7.82 4.38 -22.70
N HIS A 256 8.89 4.05 -21.99
CA HIS A 256 10.11 3.55 -22.60
C HIS A 256 10.40 2.07 -22.32
N HIS A 257 9.88 1.52 -21.23
CA HIS A 257 10.29 0.20 -20.75
C HIS A 257 9.14 -0.79 -20.52
N PHE A 258 7.87 -0.34 -20.50
CA PHE A 258 6.73 -1.21 -20.18
C PHE A 258 5.67 -1.30 -21.29
N ILE A 259 4.85 -0.26 -21.48
CA ILE A 259 3.61 -0.35 -22.27
C ILE A 259 3.88 -0.83 -23.72
N PHE A 260 4.94 -0.31 -24.34
CA PHE A 260 5.29 -0.63 -25.72
C PHE A 260 6.31 -1.77 -25.87
N SER A 261 6.89 -2.25 -24.76
CA SER A 261 7.80 -3.41 -24.76
C SER A 261 7.06 -4.75 -24.66
N ASN A 262 5.76 -4.73 -24.36
CA ASN A 262 4.91 -5.92 -24.37
C ASN A 262 4.70 -6.46 -25.81
N PRO A 263 4.94 -7.75 -26.06
CA PRO A 263 4.58 -8.42 -27.31
C PRO A 263 3.13 -8.21 -27.73
N ALA A 264 2.83 -8.42 -29.02
CA ALA A 264 1.47 -8.24 -29.53
C ALA A 264 0.51 -9.33 -29.05
N ASP A 265 1.03 -10.52 -28.76
CA ASP A 265 0.31 -11.70 -28.26
C ASP A 265 0.36 -11.81 -26.72
N THR A 266 0.64 -10.71 -26.02
CA THR A 266 0.60 -10.70 -24.56
C THR A 266 -0.82 -10.95 -24.05
N GLU A 267 -0.98 -11.98 -23.23
CA GLU A 267 -2.23 -12.34 -22.58
C GLU A 267 -2.03 -12.48 -21.07
N LEU A 268 -3.05 -12.04 -20.31
CA LEU A 268 -3.12 -12.14 -18.86
C LEU A 268 -4.32 -13.03 -18.50
N GLU A 269 -4.05 -14.25 -18.06
CA GLU A 269 -5.09 -15.18 -17.63
C GLU A 269 -5.24 -15.10 -16.10
N LEU A 270 -6.31 -14.46 -15.62
CA LEU A 270 -6.60 -14.36 -14.19
C LEU A 270 -6.98 -15.74 -13.63
N VAL A 271 -6.26 -16.19 -12.60
CA VAL A 271 -6.52 -17.45 -11.89
C VAL A 271 -7.34 -17.20 -10.63
N SER A 272 -6.95 -16.21 -9.84
CA SER A 272 -7.64 -15.86 -8.60
C SER A 272 -7.54 -14.36 -8.33
N ARG A 273 -8.56 -13.84 -7.62
CA ARG A 273 -8.58 -12.44 -7.15
C ARG A 273 -9.08 -12.38 -5.71
N THR A 274 -8.35 -11.64 -4.87
CA THR A 274 -8.77 -11.28 -3.52
C THR A 274 -8.90 -9.76 -3.39
N VAL A 275 -10.08 -9.30 -2.96
CA VAL A 275 -10.39 -7.87 -2.83
C VAL A 275 -10.44 -7.48 -1.35
N GLY A 276 -9.57 -6.53 -0.97
CA GLY A 276 -9.53 -5.90 0.35
C GLY A 276 -10.28 -4.57 0.39
N ILE A 277 -10.14 -3.83 1.50
CA ILE A 277 -10.74 -2.49 1.65
C ILE A 277 -10.05 -1.41 0.79
N ASP A 278 -8.79 -1.66 0.42
CA ASP A 278 -7.85 -0.73 -0.22
C ASP A 278 -6.90 -1.41 -1.22
N ARG A 279 -7.11 -2.69 -1.56
CA ARG A 279 -6.21 -3.42 -2.45
C ARG A 279 -6.88 -4.56 -3.19
N VAL A 280 -6.34 -4.87 -4.36
CA VAL A 280 -6.65 -6.06 -5.16
C VAL A 280 -5.40 -6.92 -5.22
N ILE A 281 -5.55 -8.22 -4.98
CA ILE A 281 -4.48 -9.20 -5.10
C ILE A 281 -4.87 -10.18 -6.20
N ASP A 282 -4.11 -10.19 -7.28
CA ASP A 282 -4.35 -11.07 -8.43
C ASP A 282 -3.26 -12.13 -8.51
N GLU A 283 -3.67 -13.38 -8.67
CA GLU A 283 -2.83 -14.46 -9.20
C GLU A 283 -3.23 -14.68 -10.66
N PHE A 284 -2.27 -14.62 -11.57
CA PHE A 284 -2.53 -14.74 -12.99
C PHE A 284 -1.37 -15.39 -13.74
N VAL A 285 -1.64 -15.91 -14.93
CA VAL A 285 -0.61 -16.43 -15.84
C VAL A 285 -0.36 -15.39 -16.91
N PHE A 286 0.88 -14.90 -16.99
CA PHE A 286 1.35 -14.05 -18.07
C PHE A 286 1.85 -14.91 -19.23
N GLN A 287 1.34 -14.66 -20.43
CA GLN A 287 1.68 -15.40 -21.64
C GLN A 287 2.14 -14.45 -22.74
N CYS A 288 3.18 -14.81 -23.48
CA CYS A 288 3.59 -14.11 -24.70
C CYS A 288 4.61 -14.92 -25.49
N THR A 289 4.87 -14.51 -26.73
CA THR A 289 6.08 -14.90 -27.45
C THR A 289 7.20 -13.89 -27.18
N HIS A 290 8.40 -14.36 -26.82
CA HIS A 290 9.57 -13.51 -26.61
C HIS A 290 10.19 -13.05 -27.96
N ASP A 291 9.44 -12.21 -28.69
CA ASP A 291 9.73 -11.70 -30.03
C ASP A 291 10.51 -10.36 -30.05
N ARG A 292 10.63 -9.72 -28.89
CA ARG A 292 11.31 -8.44 -28.64
C ARG A 292 11.97 -8.45 -27.27
N VAL A 293 12.78 -7.43 -26.99
CA VAL A 293 13.28 -7.20 -25.63
C VAL A 293 12.12 -6.72 -24.76
N ILE A 294 11.89 -7.39 -23.63
CA ILE A 294 10.87 -7.03 -22.64
C ILE A 294 11.59 -6.53 -21.38
N ASP A 295 11.96 -5.24 -21.37
CA ASP A 295 12.87 -4.66 -20.37
C ASP A 295 12.44 -4.90 -18.92
N TRP A 296 11.14 -4.84 -18.63
CA TRP A 296 10.62 -5.03 -17.29
C TRP A 296 10.67 -6.48 -16.81
N LEU A 297 10.56 -7.45 -17.74
CA LEU A 297 10.50 -8.88 -17.45
C LEU A 297 11.89 -9.55 -17.51
N LEU A 298 12.66 -9.24 -18.54
CA LEU A 298 13.94 -9.85 -18.88
C LEU A 298 14.94 -8.77 -19.36
N PRO A 299 15.40 -7.88 -18.46
CA PRO A 299 16.27 -6.77 -18.85
C PRO A 299 17.51 -7.24 -19.61
N GLY A 300 17.71 -6.71 -20.82
CA GLY A 300 18.90 -6.98 -21.65
C GLY A 300 18.93 -8.34 -22.35
N VAL A 301 17.88 -9.17 -22.25
CA VAL A 301 17.82 -10.47 -22.96
C VAL A 301 17.26 -10.25 -24.38
N PRO A 302 18.02 -10.59 -25.44
CA PRO A 302 17.52 -10.47 -26.81
C PRO A 302 16.38 -11.43 -27.12
N PRO A 303 15.57 -11.16 -28.17
CA PRO A 303 14.47 -12.03 -28.58
C PRO A 303 14.94 -13.46 -28.83
N THR A 304 14.18 -14.43 -28.31
CA THR A 304 14.47 -15.87 -28.48
C THR A 304 13.44 -16.58 -29.35
N GLY A 305 12.29 -15.94 -29.61
CA GLY A 305 11.17 -16.50 -30.35
C GLY A 305 10.44 -17.63 -29.63
N LYS A 306 10.74 -17.86 -28.34
CA LYS A 306 10.08 -18.90 -27.53
C LYS A 306 8.84 -18.35 -26.84
N ALA A 307 7.85 -19.23 -26.67
CA ALA A 307 6.69 -18.93 -25.84
C ALA A 307 7.09 -18.87 -24.36
N LEU A 308 6.46 -17.95 -23.64
CA LEU A 308 6.53 -17.80 -22.20
C LEU A 308 5.14 -18.00 -21.61
N THR A 309 5.08 -18.70 -20.49
CA THR A 309 3.89 -18.91 -19.66
C THR A 309 4.36 -18.89 -18.22
N ILE A 310 4.20 -17.77 -17.53
CA ILE A 310 4.85 -17.50 -16.24
C ILE A 310 3.74 -17.16 -15.22
N PRO A 311 3.76 -17.71 -14.00
CA PRO A 311 2.81 -17.33 -12.97
C PRO A 311 3.24 -16.01 -12.33
N PHE A 312 2.26 -15.16 -12.07
CA PHE A 312 2.44 -13.84 -11.47
C PHE A 312 1.54 -13.70 -10.24
N THR A 313 2.01 -12.89 -9.30
CA THR A 313 1.19 -12.32 -8.23
C THR A 313 1.34 -10.81 -8.27
N SER A 314 0.23 -10.07 -8.36
CA SER A 314 0.23 -8.62 -8.18
C SER A 314 -0.52 -8.23 -6.91
N VAL A 315 0.03 -7.27 -6.18
CA VAL A 315 -0.60 -6.61 -5.03
C VAL A 315 -0.77 -5.14 -5.38
N VAL A 316 -1.98 -4.77 -5.80
CA VAL A 316 -2.36 -3.45 -6.28
C VAL A 316 -3.06 -2.69 -5.16
N ASN A 317 -2.53 -1.56 -4.73
CA ASN A 317 -3.12 -0.76 -3.66
C ASN A 317 -3.74 0.52 -4.22
N VAL A 318 -4.93 0.83 -3.74
CA VAL A 318 -5.80 1.91 -4.20
C VAL A 318 -6.09 2.84 -3.03
N ARG A 319 -6.02 4.15 -3.28
CA ARG A 319 -6.59 5.17 -2.39
C ARG A 319 -7.79 5.76 -3.09
N GLY A 320 -8.98 5.58 -2.51
CA GLY A 320 -10.22 6.02 -3.14
C GLY A 320 -10.45 5.36 -4.50
N ASP A 321 -10.30 6.14 -5.57
CA ASP A 321 -10.47 5.72 -6.97
C ASP A 321 -9.18 5.76 -7.80
N ARG A 322 -8.01 5.77 -7.14
CA ARG A 322 -6.71 5.84 -7.82
C ARG A 322 -5.71 4.85 -7.24
N LEU A 323 -4.89 4.28 -8.12
CA LEU A 323 -3.77 3.43 -7.72
C LEU A 323 -2.68 4.27 -7.07
N HIS A 324 -2.11 3.77 -5.99
CA HIS A 324 -1.00 4.44 -5.30
C HIS A 324 0.27 3.62 -5.22
N HIS A 325 0.19 2.29 -5.13
CA HIS A 325 1.34 1.47 -5.41
C HIS A 325 0.98 0.09 -5.94
N GLU A 326 1.95 -0.53 -6.59
CA GLU A 326 1.86 -1.91 -7.07
C GLU A 326 3.15 -2.68 -6.78
N HIS A 327 3.00 -3.91 -6.31
CA HIS A 327 4.08 -4.89 -6.23
C HIS A 327 3.74 -6.11 -7.08
N ILE A 328 4.57 -6.38 -8.09
CA ILE A 328 4.39 -7.52 -9.00
C ILE A 328 5.55 -8.48 -8.79
N ALA A 329 5.23 -9.76 -8.57
CA ALA A 329 6.21 -10.83 -8.40
C ALA A 329 5.96 -11.95 -9.40
N TRP A 330 7.06 -12.58 -9.83
CA TRP A 330 7.09 -13.84 -10.59
C TRP A 330 8.40 -14.56 -10.28
N ASP A 331 8.52 -15.81 -10.74
CA ASP A 331 9.78 -16.55 -10.68
C ASP A 331 10.64 -16.32 -11.94
N GLN A 332 11.74 -15.58 -11.78
CA GLN A 332 12.68 -15.30 -12.86
C GLN A 332 13.32 -16.59 -13.42
N ALA A 333 13.52 -17.60 -12.58
CA ALA A 333 14.17 -18.85 -13.00
C ALA A 333 13.27 -19.63 -13.96
N THR A 334 11.95 -19.65 -13.70
CA THR A 334 10.93 -20.20 -14.61
C THR A 334 10.98 -19.51 -15.98
N ALA A 335 11.08 -18.18 -16.03
CA ALA A 335 11.19 -17.44 -17.29
C ALA A 335 12.47 -17.86 -18.07
N LEU A 336 13.63 -17.82 -17.41
CA LEU A 336 14.91 -18.19 -18.03
C LEU A 336 14.96 -19.66 -18.47
N ARG A 337 14.31 -20.55 -17.72
CA ARG A 337 14.18 -21.99 -18.04
C ARG A 337 13.42 -22.18 -19.34
N GLN A 338 12.27 -21.53 -19.50
CA GLN A 338 11.46 -21.61 -20.72
C GLN A 338 12.20 -21.02 -21.92
N LEU A 339 12.99 -19.96 -21.71
CA LEU A 339 13.85 -19.41 -22.75
C LEU A 339 15.05 -20.31 -23.10
N GLY A 340 15.31 -21.37 -22.33
CA GLY A 340 16.49 -22.24 -22.48
C GLY A 340 17.80 -21.54 -22.11
N LEU A 341 17.72 -20.50 -21.28
CA LEU A 341 18.86 -19.75 -20.77
C LEU A 341 19.30 -20.21 -19.37
N LEU A 342 18.47 -21.01 -18.70
CA LEU A 342 18.81 -21.70 -17.45
C LEU A 342 19.06 -23.20 -17.68
N PRO A 343 20.32 -23.68 -17.58
CA PRO A 343 20.64 -25.09 -17.69
C PRO A 343 19.90 -25.96 -16.67
N GLU A 344 19.69 -27.23 -17.00
CA GLU A 344 19.06 -28.19 -16.07
C GLU A 344 19.93 -28.56 -14.89
N TYR A 345 21.24 -28.52 -15.11
CA TYR A 345 22.24 -28.83 -14.11
C TYR A 345 23.19 -27.65 -13.98
N LEU A 346 23.46 -27.25 -12.74
CA LEU A 346 24.47 -26.24 -12.42
C LEU A 346 25.59 -26.86 -11.57
N PRO A 347 26.82 -26.32 -11.63
CA PRO A 347 27.91 -26.78 -10.80
C PRO A 347 27.55 -26.69 -9.31
N PHE A 348 27.92 -27.73 -8.56
CA PHE A 348 27.85 -27.75 -7.10
C PHE A 348 29.27 -27.69 -6.54
N PRO A 349 29.75 -26.54 -6.05
CA PRO A 349 31.17 -26.34 -5.72
C PRO A 349 31.57 -26.88 -4.33
N TYR A 350 30.63 -27.48 -3.59
CA TYR A 350 30.84 -27.95 -2.22
C TYR A 350 31.03 -29.47 -2.17
N ALA A 351 31.71 -29.95 -1.13
CA ALA A 351 31.81 -31.38 -0.86
C ALA A 351 30.43 -31.98 -0.53
N ILE A 352 30.22 -33.23 -0.92
CA ILE A 352 29.01 -33.99 -0.63
C ILE A 352 29.42 -35.12 0.32
N ASP A 353 28.82 -35.15 1.51
CA ASP A 353 29.15 -36.12 2.58
C ASP A 353 30.66 -36.19 2.91
N GLY A 354 31.35 -35.05 2.83
CA GLY A 354 32.79 -34.94 3.07
C GLY A 354 33.68 -35.35 1.89
N HIS A 355 33.10 -35.72 0.75
CA HIS A 355 33.83 -36.10 -0.46
C HIS A 355 33.88 -34.98 -1.49
N THR A 356 35.04 -34.80 -2.12
CA THR A 356 35.22 -33.94 -3.31
C THR A 356 35.12 -34.79 -4.58
N PRO A 357 34.80 -34.18 -5.74
CA PRO A 357 34.74 -34.92 -7.00
C PRO A 357 36.11 -35.51 -7.35
N ALA A 358 36.13 -36.57 -8.16
CA ALA A 358 37.37 -37.17 -8.66
C ALA A 358 38.18 -36.17 -9.51
N GLU A 359 39.47 -36.45 -9.68
CA GLU A 359 40.36 -35.58 -10.45
C GLU A 359 39.82 -35.34 -11.88
N GLY A 360 39.66 -34.06 -12.25
CA GLY A 360 39.10 -33.66 -13.55
C GLY A 360 37.57 -33.69 -13.65
N ARG A 361 36.86 -34.09 -12.59
CA ARG A 361 35.38 -34.15 -12.54
C ARG A 361 34.80 -33.03 -11.69
N ARG A 362 33.49 -32.82 -11.80
CA ARG A 362 32.75 -31.87 -10.94
C ARG A 362 31.41 -32.45 -10.51
N PHE A 363 30.95 -32.01 -9.35
CA PHE A 363 29.55 -32.21 -8.98
C PHE A 363 28.66 -31.19 -9.69
N GLU A 364 27.48 -31.64 -10.07
CA GLU A 364 26.38 -30.81 -10.53
C GLU A 364 25.12 -31.20 -9.76
N TYR A 365 24.22 -30.24 -9.55
CA TYR A 365 22.89 -30.49 -9.02
C TYR A 365 21.84 -30.13 -10.06
N ARG A 366 20.74 -30.88 -10.10
CA ARG A 366 19.59 -30.50 -10.92
C ARG A 366 18.94 -29.26 -10.32
N VAL A 367 18.81 -28.20 -11.11
CA VAL A 367 18.24 -26.94 -10.65
C VAL A 367 16.77 -27.15 -10.28
N PRO A 368 16.30 -26.72 -9.09
CA PRO A 368 14.93 -26.95 -8.62
C PRO A 368 13.95 -25.95 -9.28
N VAL A 369 13.79 -26.05 -10.60
CA VAL A 369 12.97 -25.15 -11.42
C VAL A 369 12.18 -25.97 -12.44
N ALA A 370 10.86 -25.80 -12.46
CA ALA A 370 9.97 -26.54 -13.34
C ALA A 370 10.04 -25.99 -14.78
N GLY A 371 9.77 -24.69 -14.95
CA GLY A 371 9.42 -24.13 -16.26
C GLY A 371 7.90 -23.94 -16.36
N ALA A 372 7.32 -24.15 -17.54
CA ALA A 372 5.90 -23.89 -17.79
C ALA A 372 4.93 -24.73 -16.92
N GLU A 373 5.42 -25.86 -16.40
CA GLU A 373 4.72 -26.73 -15.46
C GLU A 373 4.25 -25.98 -14.21
N THR A 374 4.97 -24.93 -13.77
CA THR A 374 4.55 -24.17 -12.60
C THR A 374 3.26 -23.37 -12.86
N SER A 375 3.09 -22.82 -14.07
CA SER A 375 1.86 -22.13 -14.47
C SER A 375 0.72 -23.10 -14.68
N ALA A 376 1.00 -24.25 -15.30
CA ALA A 376 0.00 -25.30 -15.48
C ALA A 376 -0.56 -25.78 -14.14
N LYS A 377 0.31 -25.99 -13.13
CA LYS A 377 -0.10 -26.40 -11.78
C LYS A 377 -0.85 -25.32 -11.01
N LEU A 378 -0.54 -24.04 -11.24
CA LEU A 378 -1.28 -22.91 -10.65
C LEU A 378 -2.71 -22.83 -11.21
N ALA A 379 -2.86 -22.98 -12.53
CA ALA A 379 -4.15 -22.89 -13.21
C ALA A 379 -5.02 -24.15 -13.01
N ASP A 380 -4.40 -25.33 -12.95
CA ASP A 380 -5.05 -26.61 -12.75
C ASP A 380 -4.28 -27.48 -11.75
N GLU A 381 -4.89 -27.72 -10.59
CA GLU A 381 -4.32 -28.54 -9.52
C GLU A 381 -4.01 -29.99 -9.96
N GLY A 382 -4.62 -30.49 -11.04
CA GLY A 382 -4.40 -31.82 -11.61
C GLY A 382 -3.30 -31.89 -12.68
N ALA A 383 -2.79 -30.76 -13.18
CA ALA A 383 -1.94 -30.75 -14.38
C ALA A 383 -0.53 -31.34 -14.20
N VAL A 384 0.04 -31.25 -12.99
CA VAL A 384 1.41 -31.70 -12.68
C VAL A 384 1.43 -32.44 -11.36
N GLU A 385 2.15 -33.56 -11.29
CA GLU A 385 2.30 -34.35 -10.06
C GLU A 385 3.07 -33.55 -8.99
N SER A 386 2.49 -33.46 -7.78
CA SER A 386 3.16 -32.84 -6.64
C SER A 386 4.38 -33.66 -6.20
N ASN A 387 5.41 -33.00 -5.65
CA ASN A 387 6.60 -33.63 -5.04
C ASN A 387 7.59 -34.32 -5.99
N ALA A 388 7.37 -34.32 -7.31
CA ALA A 388 8.29 -34.95 -8.26
C ALA A 388 9.74 -34.40 -8.17
N MET A 389 9.90 -33.11 -7.79
CA MET A 389 11.23 -32.50 -7.63
C MET A 389 12.03 -33.04 -6.44
N PHE A 390 11.40 -33.70 -5.45
CA PHE A 390 12.14 -34.30 -4.33
C PHE A 390 13.04 -35.46 -4.77
N ALA A 391 12.81 -36.03 -5.96
CA ALA A 391 13.67 -37.03 -6.55
C ALA A 391 14.95 -36.44 -7.19
N TYR A 392 15.14 -35.12 -7.19
CA TYR A 392 16.30 -34.49 -7.80
C TYR A 392 17.55 -34.80 -6.98
N THR A 393 18.62 -35.22 -7.66
CA THR A 393 19.88 -35.59 -7.04
C THR A 393 21.06 -34.82 -7.63
N THR A 394 22.13 -34.76 -6.86
CA THR A 394 23.46 -34.39 -7.36
C THR A 394 24.04 -35.53 -8.19
N ARG A 395 24.90 -35.18 -9.14
CA ARG A 395 25.65 -36.13 -9.97
C ARG A 395 27.10 -35.67 -10.12
N GLU A 396 27.99 -36.61 -10.39
CA GLU A 396 29.37 -36.33 -10.77
C GLU A 396 29.52 -36.51 -12.28
N VAL A 397 29.92 -35.45 -12.99
CA VAL A 397 30.14 -35.45 -14.43
C VAL A 397 31.61 -35.35 -14.78
#